data_AF-G4TUU6-F1
#
_entry.id   AF-G4TUU6-F1
#
_cell.length_a   1.000
_cell.length_b   1.000
_cell.length_c   1.000
_cell.angle_alpha   90.00
_cell.angle_beta   90.00
_cell.angle_gamma   90.00
#
_symmetry.space_group_name_H-M   'P 1'
#
loop_
_entity.id
_entity.type
_entity.pdbx_description
1 polymer ?
#
loop_
_entity_poly.entity_id
_entity_poly.type
_entity_poly.pdbx_seq_one_letter_code
_entity_poly.pdbx_strand_id
1 'polypeptide(L)'
;MDLLPHLVALFSNDASESDHKHVIIDHLRSNVPVTAPKADIVTAARALVNVVPEEGWSTNTVLAHLLQDIAPGLARGASGPRFFGFVTGGALPAAQCADILTTIFDQNISIQRMRQFVPPLNTRRSCSSSTSSTFPARHSL
;
A
#
# COMPACT_ATOMS: atom_id res chain seq x y z
N MET A 1 -1.37 23.22 4.90
CA MET A 1 -1.61 22.56 6.21
C MET A 1 -0.55 21.51 6.37
N ASP A 2 0.47 21.77 7.19
CA ASP A 2 1.60 20.86 7.37
C ASP A 2 1.13 19.61 8.17
N LEU A 3 0.89 18.52 7.45
CA LEU A 3 0.48 17.23 8.04
C LEU A 3 1.64 16.49 8.71
N LEU A 4 2.87 16.89 8.39
CA LEU A 4 4.11 16.33 8.91
C LEU A 4 4.17 16.32 10.45
N PRO A 5 3.92 17.43 11.17
CA PRO A 5 3.92 17.42 12.64
C PRO A 5 2.82 16.55 13.26
N HIS A 6 1.69 16.35 12.59
CA HIS A 6 0.58 15.52 13.11
C HIS A 6 0.87 14.02 12.95
N LEU A 7 1.46 13.63 11.82
CA LEU A 7 1.96 12.26 11.59
C LEU A 7 3.11 11.93 12.53
N VAL A 8 4.08 12.84 12.69
CA VAL A 8 5.21 12.67 13.60
C VAL A 8 4.72 12.53 15.05
N ALA A 9 3.75 13.32 15.52
CA ALA A 9 3.23 13.21 16.90
C ALA A 9 2.49 11.89 17.22
N LEU A 10 1.92 11.23 16.21
CA LEU A 10 1.31 9.91 16.39
C LEU A 10 2.38 8.81 16.63
N PHE A 11 3.62 9.04 16.18
CA PHE A 11 4.64 8.00 16.02
C PHE A 11 6.06 8.37 16.52
N SER A 12 6.26 9.55 17.11
CA SER A 12 7.54 9.99 17.67
C SER A 12 7.99 9.12 18.83
N ASN A 13 9.23 8.62 18.71
CA ASN A 13 9.97 7.90 19.74
C ASN A 13 10.57 8.84 20.81
N ASP A 14 10.42 10.17 20.69
CA ASP A 14 10.97 11.17 21.62
C ASP A 14 10.12 11.36 22.89
N ALA A 15 9.34 10.35 23.26
CA ALA A 15 8.76 10.28 24.58
C ALA A 15 9.87 9.82 25.54
N SER A 16 10.54 10.81 26.14
CA SER A 16 11.12 10.71 27.48
C SER A 16 10.28 9.78 28.36
N GLU A 17 10.71 8.53 28.51
CA GLU A 17 10.67 7.72 29.73
C GLU A 17 9.47 7.89 30.69
N SER A 18 8.23 7.96 30.17
CA SER A 18 7.00 7.86 30.99
C SER A 18 5.73 7.58 30.14
N ASP A 19 5.54 6.29 29.86
CA ASP A 19 4.40 5.50 30.37
C ASP A 19 3.11 5.19 29.61
N HIS A 20 2.76 5.75 28.44
CA HIS A 20 1.41 5.42 27.92
C HIS A 20 1.28 4.92 26.47
N LYS A 21 2.21 5.19 25.55
CA LYS A 21 2.04 4.76 24.13
C LYS A 21 2.71 3.42 23.79
N HIS A 22 3.94 3.19 24.24
CA HIS A 22 4.60 1.89 24.10
C HIS A 22 3.93 0.82 24.97
N VAL A 23 3.43 1.21 26.16
CA VAL A 23 2.67 0.31 27.03
C VAL A 23 1.41 -0.20 26.35
N ILE A 24 0.65 0.61 25.62
CA ILE A 24 -0.59 0.14 24.97
C ILE A 24 -0.26 -0.81 23.82
N ILE A 25 0.67 -0.48 22.93
CA ILE A 25 1.03 -1.37 21.82
C ILE A 25 1.66 -2.66 22.35
N ASP A 26 2.54 -2.59 23.34
CA ASP A 26 3.16 -3.78 23.93
C ASP A 26 2.20 -4.59 24.81
N HIS A 27 1.23 -3.95 25.48
CA HIS A 27 0.16 -4.63 26.24
C HIS A 27 -0.86 -5.29 25.32
N LEU A 28 -1.23 -4.63 24.21
CA LEU A 28 -2.04 -5.23 23.14
C LEU A 28 -1.26 -6.36 22.46
N ARG A 29 0.07 -6.26 22.35
CA ARG A 29 0.93 -7.32 21.81
C ARG A 29 1.22 -8.43 22.80
N SER A 30 1.11 -8.23 24.12
CA SER A 30 1.44 -9.24 25.14
C SER A 30 0.28 -10.19 25.41
N ASN A 31 -0.97 -9.71 25.38
CA ASN A 31 -2.17 -10.51 25.65
C ASN A 31 -2.81 -11.15 24.42
N VAL A 32 -2.33 -10.82 23.21
CA VAL A 32 -2.87 -11.39 21.97
C VAL A 32 -2.10 -12.69 21.62
N PRO A 33 -2.79 -13.78 21.26
CA PRO A 33 -2.11 -15.01 20.84
C PRO A 33 -1.25 -14.76 19.60
N VAL A 34 -0.09 -15.42 19.56
CA VAL A 34 0.88 -15.26 18.45
C VAL A 34 0.26 -15.70 17.12
N THR A 35 -0.52 -16.79 17.15
CA THR A 35 -1.28 -17.34 16.03
C THR A 35 -2.78 -17.28 16.33
N ALA A 36 -3.61 -17.06 15.31
CA ALA A 36 -5.06 -17.12 15.47
C ALA A 36 -5.53 -18.56 15.75
N PRO A 37 -6.52 -18.77 16.65
CA PRO A 37 -7.16 -20.06 16.84
C PRO A 37 -7.79 -20.55 15.53
N LYS A 38 -7.77 -21.87 15.28
CA LYS A 38 -8.40 -22.45 14.09
C LYS A 38 -9.89 -22.09 13.96
N ALA A 39 -10.60 -21.99 15.09
CA ALA A 39 -11.99 -21.59 15.11
C ALA A 39 -12.17 -20.16 14.57
N ASP A 40 -11.36 -19.21 15.02
CA ASP A 40 -11.43 -17.80 14.62
C ASP A 40 -11.06 -17.62 13.14
N ILE A 41 -10.09 -18.38 12.64
CA ILE A 41 -9.73 -18.40 11.21
C ILE A 41 -10.93 -18.84 10.36
N VAL A 42 -11.61 -19.91 10.77
CA VAL A 42 -12.79 -20.42 10.04
C VAL A 42 -13.95 -19.43 10.11
N THR A 43 -14.16 -18.80 11.26
CA THR A 43 -15.20 -17.78 11.44
C THR A 43 -14.92 -16.55 10.56
N ALA A 44 -13.70 -16.02 10.59
CA ALA A 44 -13.28 -14.89 9.75
C ALA A 44 -13.40 -15.22 8.25
N ALA A 45 -12.99 -16.42 7.84
CA ALA A 45 -13.12 -16.86 6.45
C ALA A 45 -14.57 -16.94 5.98
N ARG A 46 -15.49 -17.35 6.86
CA ARG A 46 -16.94 -17.37 6.56
C ARG A 46 -17.57 -15.99 6.54
N ALA A 47 -17.00 -15.03 7.26
CA ALA A 47 -17.46 -13.65 7.28
C ALA A 47 -17.11 -12.88 6.00
N LEU A 48 -16.16 -13.37 5.20
CA LEU A 48 -15.80 -12.76 3.93
C LEU A 48 -16.99 -12.69 2.97
N VAL A 49 -17.10 -11.55 2.30
CA VAL A 49 -18.12 -11.30 1.29
C VAL A 49 -17.83 -12.16 0.06
N ASN A 50 -18.76 -13.06 -0.28
CA ASN A 50 -18.62 -13.98 -1.42
C ASN A 50 -19.03 -13.36 -2.77
N VAL A 51 -19.74 -12.23 -2.76
CA VAL A 51 -20.20 -11.52 -3.96
C VAL A 51 -20.04 -10.03 -3.74
N VAL A 52 -19.38 -9.34 -4.67
CA VAL A 52 -19.24 -7.89 -4.61
C VAL A 52 -20.64 -7.25 -4.72
N PRO A 53 -21.08 -6.45 -3.73
CA PRO A 53 -22.40 -5.85 -3.74
C PRO A 53 -22.51 -4.79 -4.85
N GLU A 54 -23.72 -4.60 -5.40
CA GLU A 54 -23.99 -3.57 -6.41
C GLU A 54 -23.80 -2.16 -5.85
N GLU A 55 -24.09 -1.97 -4.57
CA GLU A 55 -23.85 -0.73 -3.84
C GLU A 55 -22.67 -0.88 -2.86
N GLY A 56 -21.77 0.11 -2.86
CA GLY A 56 -20.61 0.12 -1.97
C GLY A 56 -20.98 0.34 -0.51
N TRP A 57 -20.24 -0.31 0.40
CA TRP A 57 -20.38 -0.07 1.83
C TRP A 57 -19.73 1.25 2.26
N SER A 58 -20.27 1.85 3.32
CA SER A 58 -19.65 3.02 3.94
C SER A 58 -18.28 2.67 4.56
N THR A 59 -17.36 3.64 4.62
CA THR A 59 -16.04 3.44 5.24
C THR A 59 -16.13 2.90 6.67
N ASN A 60 -17.07 3.40 7.46
CA ASN A 60 -17.27 2.95 8.84
C ASN A 60 -17.73 1.50 8.91
N THR A 61 -18.63 1.09 8.00
CA THR A 61 -19.11 -0.30 7.90
C THR A 61 -17.97 -1.24 7.53
N VAL A 62 -17.15 -0.86 6.54
CA VAL A 62 -15.99 -1.65 6.12
C VAL A 62 -14.97 -1.78 7.26
N LEU A 63 -14.66 -0.68 7.94
CA LEU A 63 -13.74 -0.70 9.08
C LEU A 63 -14.27 -1.57 10.23
N ALA A 64 -15.57 -1.48 10.56
CA ALA A 64 -16.17 -2.33 11.57
C ALA A 64 -16.06 -3.81 11.20
N HIS A 65 -16.39 -4.17 9.96
CA HIS A 65 -16.26 -5.54 9.45
C HIS A 65 -14.81 -6.05 9.53
N LEU A 66 -13.84 -5.25 9.07
CA LEU A 66 -12.42 -5.62 9.13
C LEU A 66 -11.93 -5.81 10.56
N LEU A 67 -12.32 -4.95 11.50
CA LEU A 67 -11.85 -5.00 12.88
C LEU A 67 -12.54 -6.07 13.72
N GLN A 68 -13.83 -6.29 13.51
CA GLN A 68 -14.64 -7.18 14.35
C GLN A 68 -14.68 -8.61 13.80
N ASP A 69 -14.82 -8.76 12.48
CA ASP A 69 -15.04 -10.08 11.87
C ASP A 69 -13.75 -10.69 11.32
N ILE A 70 -12.88 -9.86 10.72
CA ILE A 70 -11.68 -10.35 10.02
C ILE A 70 -10.45 -10.37 10.93
N ALA A 71 -10.19 -9.29 11.67
CA ALA A 71 -8.98 -9.15 12.49
C ALA A 71 -8.76 -10.28 13.52
N PRO A 72 -9.80 -10.89 14.15
CA PRO A 72 -9.60 -12.04 15.05
C PRO A 72 -9.02 -13.27 14.36
N GLY A 73 -9.30 -13.47 13.07
CA GLY A 73 -8.74 -14.57 12.28
C GLY A 73 -7.30 -14.34 11.82
N LEU A 74 -6.73 -13.15 12.05
CA LEU A 74 -5.36 -12.82 11.66
C LEU A 74 -4.35 -13.16 12.77
N ALA A 75 -3.12 -13.49 12.37
CA ALA A 75 -2.01 -13.70 13.29
C ALA A 75 -1.48 -12.37 13.86
N ARG A 76 -2.29 -11.72 14.70
CA ARG A 76 -2.04 -10.38 15.26
C ARG A 76 -0.74 -10.30 16.07
N GLY A 77 -0.30 -11.39 16.68
CA GLY A 77 0.96 -11.45 17.41
C GLY A 77 2.20 -11.72 16.54
N ALA A 78 2.05 -11.89 15.22
CA ALA A 78 3.17 -12.18 14.31
C ALA A 78 4.19 -11.04 14.19
N SER A 79 3.78 -9.80 14.48
CA SER A 79 4.66 -8.62 14.48
C SER A 79 5.43 -8.44 15.80
N GLY A 80 5.18 -9.30 16.80
CA GLY A 80 5.80 -9.23 18.11
C GLY A 80 7.06 -10.11 18.25
N PRO A 81 7.85 -9.92 19.32
CA PRO A 81 9.09 -10.67 19.56
C PRO A 81 8.89 -12.17 19.84
N ARG A 82 7.62 -12.61 19.96
CA ARG A 82 7.24 -14.00 20.26
C ARG A 82 6.99 -14.83 19.01
N PHE A 83 7.08 -14.24 17.81
CA PHE A 83 6.86 -14.94 16.55
C PHE A 83 8.18 -15.43 15.94
N PHE A 84 8.31 -16.75 15.81
CA PHE A 84 9.52 -17.41 15.28
C PHE A 84 9.26 -18.18 13.97
N GLY A 85 8.11 -17.97 13.32
CA GLY A 85 7.70 -18.73 12.14
C GLY A 85 8.39 -18.29 10.84
N PHE A 86 8.73 -17.00 10.72
CA PHE A 86 9.41 -16.43 9.55
C PHE A 86 10.36 -15.30 9.95
N VAL A 87 11.36 -15.05 9.11
CA VAL A 87 12.25 -13.89 9.24
C VAL A 87 11.59 -12.67 8.58
N THR A 88 10.45 -12.25 9.13
CA THR A 88 9.74 -11.03 8.70
C THR A 88 10.04 -9.84 9.61
N GLY A 89 10.46 -10.09 10.86
CA GLY A 89 10.68 -9.04 11.86
C GLY A 89 9.38 -8.32 12.27
N GLY A 90 9.49 -7.40 13.23
CA GLY A 90 8.42 -6.46 13.57
C GLY A 90 8.46 -5.22 12.68
N ALA A 91 7.31 -4.57 12.47
CA ALA A 91 7.27 -3.32 11.72
C ALA A 91 7.74 -2.15 12.61
N LEU A 92 8.70 -1.36 12.11
CA LEU A 92 9.15 -0.13 12.77
C LEU A 92 8.08 0.96 12.60
N PRO A 93 7.84 1.83 13.62
CA PRO A 93 6.87 2.93 13.49
C PRO A 93 7.15 3.84 12.29
N ALA A 94 8.42 4.15 12.03
CA ALA A 94 8.82 4.93 10.86
C ALA A 94 8.47 4.25 9.52
N ALA A 95 8.58 2.92 9.44
CA ALA A 95 8.19 2.16 8.26
C ALA A 95 6.66 2.19 8.05
N GLN A 96 5.88 2.07 9.12
CA GLN A 96 4.43 2.20 9.05
C GLN A 96 3.99 3.59 8.58
N CYS A 97 4.66 4.65 9.04
CA CYS A 97 4.43 6.01 8.54
C CYS A 97 4.71 6.13 7.05
N ALA A 98 5.84 5.56 6.61
CA ALA A 98 6.23 5.58 5.21
C ALA A 98 5.16 4.90 4.33
N ASP A 99 4.65 3.74 4.73
CA ASP A 99 3.59 3.02 4.00
C ASP A 99 2.28 3.84 3.89
N ILE A 100 1.88 4.51 4.97
CA ILE A 100 0.72 5.41 4.96
C ILE A 100 0.96 6.59 4.01
N LEU A 101 2.13 7.22 4.07
CA LEU A 101 2.50 8.33 3.19
C LEU A 101 2.54 7.91 1.72
N THR A 102 3.11 6.74 1.42
CA THR A 102 3.14 6.17 0.07
C THR A 102 1.71 6.00 -0.48
N THR A 103 0.80 5.50 0.34
CA THR A 103 -0.63 5.35 -0.03
C THR A 103 -1.32 6.70 -0.25
N ILE A 104 -1.01 7.70 0.59
CA ILE A 104 -1.58 9.06 0.46
C ILE A 104 -1.14 9.73 -0.85
N PHE A 105 0.14 9.58 -1.22
CA PHE A 105 0.68 10.24 -2.41
C PHE A 105 0.36 9.51 -3.71
N ASP A 106 0.09 8.20 -3.64
CA ASP A 106 -0.31 7.33 -4.77
C ASP A 106 0.47 7.60 -6.07
N GLN A 107 1.79 7.81 -5.94
CA GLN A 107 2.64 8.16 -7.07
C GLN A 107 3.03 6.91 -7.85
N ASN A 108 2.62 6.85 -9.11
CA ASN A 108 3.13 5.83 -10.03
C ASN A 108 4.52 6.24 -10.56
N ILE A 109 5.55 5.48 -10.18
CA ILE A 109 6.94 5.70 -10.59
C ILE A 109 7.16 5.62 -12.12
N SER A 110 6.24 5.03 -12.89
CA SER A 110 6.35 4.95 -14.35
C SER A 110 6.03 6.27 -15.06
N ILE A 111 5.47 7.27 -14.37
CA ILE A 111 5.05 8.55 -14.99
C ILE A 111 6.26 9.32 -15.56
N GLN A 112 7.46 9.17 -14.99
CA GLN A 112 8.67 9.80 -15.55
C GLN A 112 9.00 9.32 -16.99
N ARG A 113 8.53 8.13 -17.40
CA ARG A 113 8.64 7.66 -18.79
C ARG A 113 7.55 8.22 -19.72
N MET A 114 6.44 8.72 -19.19
CA MET A 114 5.33 9.26 -20.00
C MET A 114 5.73 10.52 -20.77
N ARG A 115 6.65 11.34 -20.23
CA ARG A 115 7.17 12.54 -20.90
C ARG A 115 7.96 12.25 -22.18
N GLN A 116 8.50 11.03 -22.35
CA GLN A 116 9.23 10.64 -23.55
C GLN A 116 8.31 10.26 -24.73
N PHE A 117 7.00 10.11 -24.49
CA PHE A 117 6.02 9.71 -25.50
C PHE A 117 5.16 10.86 -26.03
N VAL A 118 5.39 12.11 -25.63
CA VAL A 118 4.76 13.26 -26.27
C VAL A 118 5.49 13.51 -27.59
N PRO A 119 4.90 13.17 -28.76
CA PRO A 119 5.50 13.55 -30.03
C PRO A 119 5.54 15.07 -30.06
N PRO A 120 6.61 15.70 -30.58
CA PRO A 120 6.66 17.15 -30.71
C PRO A 120 5.42 17.62 -31.49
N LEU A 121 4.55 18.39 -30.83
CA LEU A 121 3.44 19.05 -31.47
C LEU A 121 4.03 20.14 -32.37
N ASN A 122 4.02 19.88 -33.67
CA ASN A 122 4.16 20.80 -34.80
C ASN A 122 5.57 20.99 -35.40
N THR A 123 5.80 20.38 -36.57
CA THR A 123 6.16 21.17 -37.75
C THR A 123 5.30 20.71 -38.94
N ARG A 124 4.60 21.67 -39.53
CA ARG A 124 3.72 21.54 -40.70
C ARG A 124 4.34 20.65 -41.77
N ARG A 125 3.64 19.60 -42.19
CA ARG A 125 3.90 18.99 -43.50
C ARG A 125 3.48 20.02 -44.56
N SER A 126 4.44 20.76 -45.13
CA SER A 126 4.19 21.42 -46.41
C SER A 126 4.10 20.31 -47.45
N CYS A 127 2.89 19.95 -47.84
CA CYS A 127 2.68 19.23 -49.09
C CYS A 127 3.14 20.15 -50.22
N SER A 128 4.35 19.96 -50.73
CA SER A 128 4.75 20.43 -52.04
C SER A 128 5.17 19.22 -52.87
N SER A 129 4.30 18.89 -53.81
CA SER A 129 4.49 17.93 -54.88
C SER A 129 5.79 18.18 -55.65
N SER A 130 6.68 17.20 -55.69
CA SER A 130 7.53 16.97 -56.85
C SER A 130 7.88 15.49 -56.97
N THR A 131 7.36 14.93 -58.05
CA THR A 131 7.69 13.65 -58.66
C THR A 131 9.19 13.49 -58.88
N SER A 132 9.77 12.37 -58.47
CA SER A 132 10.61 11.55 -59.36
C SER A 132 10.92 10.19 -58.72
N SER A 133 10.60 9.16 -59.49
CA SER A 133 10.99 7.77 -59.29
C SER A 133 12.50 7.63 -59.11
N THR A 134 12.93 6.78 -58.19
CA THR A 134 13.92 5.70 -58.41
C THR A 134 14.15 5.00 -57.07
N PHE A 135 13.76 3.73 -57.00
CA PHE A 135 14.04 2.83 -55.89
C PHE A 135 15.24 1.96 -56.30
N PRO A 136 16.39 1.99 -55.61
CA PRO A 136 17.36 0.92 -55.73
C PRO A 136 17.31 -0.04 -54.54
N ALA A 137 17.50 -1.30 -54.90
CA ALA A 137 17.37 -2.51 -54.13
C ALA A 137 18.21 -2.56 -52.85
N ARG A 138 17.65 -3.24 -51.84
CA ARG A 138 18.38 -3.86 -50.73
C ARG A 138 19.41 -4.83 -51.31
N HIS A 139 20.69 -4.57 -51.07
CA HIS A 139 21.68 -5.64 -50.99
C HIS A 139 21.91 -6.00 -49.52
N SER A 140 21.70 -7.28 -49.25
CA SER A 140 22.11 -8.04 -48.08
C SER A 140 23.61 -7.93 -47.82
N LEU A 141 23.98 -7.71 -46.55
CA LEU A 141 24.96 -8.47 -45.78
C LEU A 141 24.56 -8.42 -44.31
#